data_AF-A0A373ZUB8-F1
#
_entry.id   AF-A0A373ZUB8-F1
#
_cell.length_a   1.000
_cell.length_b   1.000
_cell.length_c   1.000
_cell.angle_alpha   90.00
_cell.angle_beta   90.00
_cell.angle_gamma   90.00
#
_symmetry.space_group_name_H-M   'P 1'
#
loop_
_entity.id
_entity.type
_entity.pdbx_description
1 polymer ?
#
loop_
_entity_poly.entity_id
_entity_poly.type
_entity_poly.pdbx_seq_one_letter_code
_entity_poly.pdbx_strand_id
1 'polypeptide(L)'
;MPFDRHSETGYIVLNFCDTSSKKSFQYTSTEAYTNFNLYQVVFSEDFKGHHDGDVYYFEYVSPCYNDSWQKYNSIGYYSPFQFFDVDFDGKQELLISDWGQYQSGNHYEVYKLDRDGLKLMNDLPFNAIDNCTIINSENQTISLYQFDGISDCCKAVFSKHSDHIKKIIPIGLSNGWTTGGNILKEYYKQNKMNFKLDSLYQYFNQDSIYIYATINGRLTFVEKQSL
;
A
#
# COMPACT_ATOMS: atom_id res chain seq x y z
N MET A 1 -11.72 9.98 -16.89
CA MET A 1 -11.42 8.56 -16.61
C MET A 1 -10.30 8.14 -17.53
N PRO A 2 -9.26 7.41 -17.08
CA PRO A 2 -8.08 7.09 -17.88
C PRO A 2 -8.34 5.91 -18.84
N PHE A 3 -9.54 5.85 -19.43
CA PHE A 3 -9.96 4.83 -20.39
C PHE A 3 -9.97 5.41 -21.81
N ASP A 4 -8.91 6.12 -22.21
CA ASP A 4 -8.69 6.29 -23.65
C ASP A 4 -8.29 4.91 -24.20
N ARG A 5 -8.74 4.57 -25.41
CA ARG A 5 -8.32 3.35 -26.15
C ARG A 5 -6.80 3.22 -26.29
N HIS A 6 -6.09 4.32 -26.05
CA HIS A 6 -4.64 4.45 -26.10
C HIS A 6 -3.95 4.48 -24.73
N SER A 7 -4.70 4.48 -23.61
CA SER A 7 -4.15 4.59 -22.25
C SER A 7 -3.80 3.26 -21.60
N GLU A 8 -4.40 2.15 -22.06
CA GLU A 8 -4.05 0.82 -21.60
C GLU A 8 -2.83 0.33 -22.37
N THR A 9 -1.71 0.17 -21.66
CA THR A 9 -0.51 -0.43 -22.24
C THR A 9 -0.52 -1.91 -21.90
N GLY A 10 0.03 -2.74 -22.80
CA GLY A 10 0.13 -4.18 -22.57
C GLY A 10 1.01 -4.53 -21.37
N TYR A 11 1.51 -5.76 -21.33
CA TYR A 11 2.48 -6.16 -20.31
C TYR A 11 3.78 -5.38 -20.50
N ILE A 12 4.35 -4.88 -19.40
CA ILE A 12 5.59 -4.11 -19.44
C ILE A 12 6.72 -4.84 -18.70
N VAL A 13 7.94 -4.53 -19.13
CA VAL A 13 9.16 -4.85 -18.38
C VAL A 13 9.82 -3.53 -18.00
N LEU A 14 9.89 -3.24 -16.70
CA LEU A 14 10.65 -2.10 -16.17
C LEU A 14 12.04 -2.57 -15.79
N ASN A 15 13.07 -1.90 -16.29
CA ASN A 15 14.46 -2.13 -15.87
C ASN A 15 14.96 -0.95 -15.05
N PHE A 16 15.20 -1.19 -13.77
CA PHE A 16 15.77 -0.19 -12.86
C PHE A 16 17.28 -0.34 -12.87
N CYS A 17 18.01 0.72 -13.21
CA CYS A 17 19.47 0.71 -13.29
C CYS A 17 20.06 1.77 -12.35
N ASP A 18 20.90 1.33 -11.41
CA ASP A 18 21.73 2.23 -10.61
C ASP A 18 22.82 2.84 -11.52
N THR A 19 22.75 4.15 -11.71
CA THR A 19 23.68 4.87 -12.60
C THR A 19 25.12 4.86 -12.11
N SER A 20 25.35 4.67 -10.81
CA SER A 20 26.67 4.62 -10.18
C SER A 20 27.26 3.22 -10.21
N SER A 21 26.51 2.21 -9.74
CA SER A 21 27.01 0.83 -9.66
C SER A 21 26.82 0.01 -10.94
N LYS A 22 26.01 0.50 -11.88
CA LYS A 22 25.58 -0.19 -13.11
C LYS A 22 24.83 -1.50 -12.87
N LYS A 23 24.43 -1.77 -11.63
CA LYS A 23 23.55 -2.90 -11.30
C LYS A 23 22.13 -2.57 -11.73
N SER A 24 21.41 -3.59 -12.17
CA SER A 24 20.00 -3.47 -12.48
C SER A 24 19.19 -4.62 -11.94
N PHE A 25 17.89 -4.37 -11.78
CA PHE A 25 16.88 -5.40 -11.57
C PHE A 25 15.67 -5.08 -12.44
N GLN A 26 14.86 -6.10 -12.70
CA GLN A 26 13.69 -6.00 -13.57
C GLN A 26 12.41 -6.28 -12.80
N TYR A 27 11.36 -5.53 -13.13
CA TYR A 27 9.98 -5.81 -12.76
C TYR A 27 9.20 -6.13 -14.04
N THR A 28 8.35 -7.15 -13.97
CA THR A 28 7.45 -7.54 -15.06
C THR A 28 6.02 -7.42 -14.55
N SER A 29 5.17 -6.66 -15.24
CA SER A 29 3.77 -6.57 -14.84
C SER A 29 3.06 -7.91 -15.10
N THR A 30 2.20 -8.32 -14.17
CA THR A 30 1.32 -9.49 -14.33
C THR A 30 -0.01 -9.13 -14.98
N GLU A 31 -0.30 -7.83 -15.08
CA GLU A 31 -1.50 -7.27 -15.71
C GLU A 31 -1.10 -6.16 -16.70
N ALA A 32 -2.06 -5.72 -17.51
CA ALA A 32 -1.90 -4.59 -18.42
C ALA A 32 -1.58 -3.33 -17.61
N TYR A 33 -0.48 -2.67 -17.95
CA TYR A 33 0.00 -1.53 -17.17
C TYR A 33 -0.68 -0.24 -17.62
N THR A 34 -1.13 0.57 -16.67
CA THR A 34 -1.68 1.90 -16.94
C THR A 34 -0.89 2.93 -16.12
N ASN A 35 -0.42 4.00 -16.77
CA ASN A 35 0.39 5.00 -16.07
C ASN A 35 0.28 6.38 -16.70
N PHE A 36 0.09 7.39 -15.85
CA PHE A 36 0.08 8.80 -16.21
C PHE A 36 1.42 9.32 -16.78
N ASN A 37 2.55 8.68 -16.48
CA ASN A 37 3.84 9.10 -17.04
C ASN A 37 3.94 8.87 -18.56
N LEU A 38 3.06 8.04 -19.14
CA LEU A 38 2.90 7.94 -20.59
C LEU A 38 1.90 8.95 -21.16
N TYR A 39 1.22 9.75 -20.32
CA TYR A 39 0.24 10.74 -20.77
C TYR A 39 0.85 11.69 -21.81
N GLN A 40 2.04 12.24 -21.55
CA GLN A 40 2.69 13.13 -22.53
C GLN A 40 3.00 12.43 -23.86
N VAL A 41 3.29 11.13 -23.84
CA VAL A 41 3.52 10.32 -25.05
C VAL A 41 2.20 10.10 -25.78
N VAL A 42 1.18 9.61 -25.09
CA VAL A 42 -0.14 9.25 -25.64
C VAL A 42 -0.87 10.46 -26.21
N PHE A 43 -0.72 11.64 -25.60
CA PHE A 43 -1.36 12.88 -26.04
C PHE A 43 -0.48 13.74 -26.96
N SER A 44 0.68 13.25 -27.40
CA SER A 44 1.47 13.93 -28.43
C SER A 44 0.77 13.87 -29.80
N GLU A 45 0.86 14.95 -30.59
CA GLU A 45 0.15 15.06 -31.88
C GLU A 45 0.53 13.93 -32.86
N ASP A 46 1.75 13.42 -32.75
CA ASP A 46 2.29 12.38 -33.62
C ASP A 46 2.12 10.96 -33.08
N PHE A 47 1.46 10.77 -31.92
CA PHE A 47 1.28 9.45 -31.33
C PHE A 47 0.45 8.52 -32.24
N LYS A 48 1.01 7.35 -32.58
CA LYS A 48 0.37 6.36 -33.45
C LYS A 48 -0.08 5.09 -32.71
N GLY A 49 -0.05 5.10 -31.38
CA GLY A 49 -0.23 3.91 -30.55
C GLY A 49 1.10 3.30 -30.11
N HIS A 50 1.04 2.46 -29.09
CA HIS A 50 2.17 1.66 -28.62
C HIS A 50 2.40 0.45 -29.53
N HIS A 51 3.65 0.08 -29.75
CA HIS A 51 4.06 -1.10 -30.51
C HIS A 51 4.97 -2.01 -29.66
N ASP A 52 4.93 -3.31 -29.94
CA ASP A 52 5.82 -4.28 -29.30
C ASP A 52 7.29 -3.90 -29.54
N GLY A 53 8.03 -3.76 -28.45
CA GLY A 53 9.43 -3.34 -28.47
C GLY A 53 9.66 -1.83 -28.36
N ASP A 54 8.61 -1.01 -28.22
CA ASP A 54 8.76 0.39 -27.86
C ASP A 54 9.51 0.53 -26.52
N VAL A 55 10.52 1.39 -26.49
CA VAL A 55 11.32 1.67 -25.29
C VAL A 55 11.20 3.15 -24.96
N TYR A 56 10.71 3.42 -23.75
CA TYR A 56 10.60 4.77 -23.21
C TYR A 56 11.63 4.98 -22.10
N TYR A 57 12.22 6.17 -22.07
CA TYR A 57 13.19 6.57 -21.05
C TYR A 57 12.56 7.65 -20.18
N PHE A 58 12.52 7.38 -18.88
CA PHE A 58 12.04 8.33 -17.88
C PHE A 58 13.13 8.59 -16.86
N GLU A 59 13.28 9.84 -16.47
CA GLU A 59 14.04 10.17 -15.27
C GLU A 59 13.22 9.79 -14.05
N TYR A 60 13.87 9.18 -13.06
CA TYR A 60 13.23 8.92 -11.79
C TYR A 60 12.98 10.24 -11.08
N VAL A 61 11.71 10.58 -10.91
CA VAL A 61 11.29 11.68 -10.05
C VAL A 61 10.92 11.07 -8.71
N SER A 62 11.67 11.41 -7.66
CA SER A 62 11.34 11.02 -6.29
C SER A 62 9.90 11.42 -6.00
N PRO A 63 9.09 10.60 -5.30
CA PRO A 63 7.73 10.96 -4.91
C PRO A 63 7.75 12.33 -4.23
N CYS A 64 7.18 13.34 -4.91
CA CYS A 64 7.15 14.70 -4.41
C CYS A 64 6.15 14.75 -3.26
N TYR A 65 6.63 15.14 -2.08
CA TYR A 65 5.87 15.22 -0.82
C TYR A 65 4.73 16.25 -0.80
N ASN A 66 4.39 16.84 -1.95
CA ASN A 66 3.81 18.19 -2.01
C ASN A 66 2.53 18.32 -2.84
N ASP A 67 1.75 17.24 -2.98
CA ASP A 67 0.34 17.41 -3.31
C ASP A 67 -0.45 17.75 -2.04
N SER A 68 -1.13 18.89 -2.10
CA SER A 68 -1.87 19.52 -1.01
C SER A 68 -2.96 18.66 -0.36
N TRP A 69 -3.28 17.51 -0.94
CA TRP A 69 -4.32 16.62 -0.47
C TRP A 69 -3.91 15.77 0.74
N GLN A 70 -2.61 15.51 0.98
CA GLN A 70 -2.19 14.62 2.07
C GLN A 70 -0.81 15.02 2.64
N LYS A 71 -0.78 16.12 3.42
CA LYS A 71 0.40 16.69 4.11
C LYS A 71 1.19 15.70 5.01
N TYR A 72 0.68 14.50 5.24
CA TYR A 72 1.23 13.52 6.19
C TYR A 72 1.61 12.16 5.58
N ASN A 73 1.44 11.95 4.28
CA ASN A 73 1.68 10.64 3.67
C ASN A 73 3.07 10.56 3.01
N SER A 74 3.81 9.53 3.39
CA SER A 74 5.15 9.23 2.88
C SER A 74 5.13 8.51 1.52
N ILE A 75 3.94 8.31 0.95
CA ILE A 75 3.70 7.54 -0.28
C ILE A 75 3.18 8.49 -1.36
N GLY A 76 3.91 8.59 -2.47
CA GLY A 76 3.58 9.51 -3.56
C GLY A 76 2.37 9.09 -4.37
N TYR A 77 1.37 9.98 -4.46
CA TYR A 77 0.12 9.74 -5.20
C TYR A 77 0.35 9.59 -6.72
N TYR A 78 1.09 10.50 -7.34
CA TYR A 78 1.38 10.46 -8.78
C TYR A 78 2.68 9.72 -9.15
N SER A 79 3.30 9.01 -8.20
CA SER A 79 4.50 8.24 -8.47
C SER A 79 4.10 6.82 -8.89
N PRO A 80 4.42 6.36 -10.12
CA PRO A 80 4.09 5.00 -10.54
C PRO A 80 4.87 3.92 -9.82
N PHE A 81 6.04 4.29 -9.31
CA PHE A 81 6.82 3.48 -8.41
C PHE A 81 7.59 4.39 -7.46
N GLN A 82 8.05 3.86 -6.34
CA GLN A 82 8.94 4.56 -5.42
C GLN A 82 9.78 3.58 -4.62
N PHE A 83 10.90 4.06 -4.10
CA PHE A 83 11.73 3.32 -3.17
C PHE A 83 11.53 3.84 -1.75
N PHE A 84 11.15 2.97 -0.83
CA PHE A 84 10.82 3.35 0.54
C PHE A 84 11.16 2.22 1.52
N ASP A 85 11.80 2.53 2.65
CA ASP A 85 12.06 1.57 3.74
C ASP A 85 10.78 1.40 4.55
N VAL A 86 9.92 0.48 4.09
CA VAL A 86 8.58 0.27 4.66
C VAL A 86 8.61 -0.75 5.79
N ASP A 87 9.59 -1.65 5.80
CA ASP A 87 9.73 -2.64 6.88
C ASP A 87 10.72 -2.23 7.98
N PHE A 88 11.29 -1.03 7.90
CA PHE A 88 12.17 -0.38 8.86
C PHE A 88 13.48 -1.14 9.11
N ASP A 89 14.00 -1.86 8.12
CA ASP A 89 15.28 -2.58 8.23
C ASP A 89 16.49 -1.79 7.74
N GLY A 90 16.28 -0.54 7.30
CA GLY A 90 17.31 0.34 6.78
C GLY A 90 17.61 0.14 5.29
N LYS A 91 16.86 -0.73 4.59
CA LYS A 91 16.94 -0.93 3.14
C LYS A 91 15.62 -0.50 2.51
N GLN A 92 15.69 -0.02 1.27
CA GLN A 92 14.51 0.38 0.53
C GLN A 92 13.83 -0.84 -0.10
N GLU A 93 12.51 -0.90 0.02
CA GLU A 93 11.63 -1.73 -0.81
C GLU A 93 11.18 -0.95 -2.05
N LEU A 94 10.79 -1.69 -3.09
CA LEU A 94 10.13 -1.14 -4.28
C LEU A 94 8.62 -1.21 -4.09
N LEU A 95 7.96 -0.06 -4.18
CA LEU A 95 6.50 0.05 -4.19
C LEU A 95 6.08 0.36 -5.64
N ILE A 96 5.20 -0.45 -6.22
CA ILE A 96 4.60 -0.24 -7.55
C ILE A 96 3.14 0.14 -7.39
N SER A 97 2.76 1.30 -7.91
CA SER A 97 1.38 1.81 -7.88
C SER A 97 0.51 1.11 -8.92
N ASP A 98 -0.72 0.75 -8.53
CA ASP A 98 -1.76 0.28 -9.45
C ASP A 98 -2.47 1.40 -10.22
N TRP A 99 -2.24 2.66 -9.83
CA TRP A 99 -2.86 3.85 -10.44
C TRP A 99 -4.40 3.84 -10.46
N GLY A 100 -5.04 3.10 -9.57
CA GLY A 100 -6.49 2.90 -9.61
C GLY A 100 -7.33 4.13 -9.20
N GLN A 101 -6.75 5.12 -8.52
CA GLN A 101 -7.44 6.34 -8.05
C GLN A 101 -8.74 6.03 -7.27
N TYR A 102 -8.69 5.02 -6.40
CA TYR A 102 -9.83 4.62 -5.57
C TYR A 102 -10.10 5.66 -4.47
N GLN A 103 -11.09 5.39 -3.63
CA GLN A 103 -11.44 6.25 -2.50
C GLN A 103 -10.26 6.50 -1.55
N SER A 104 -9.40 5.51 -1.32
CA SER A 104 -8.17 5.65 -0.52
C SER A 104 -6.92 6.00 -1.35
N GLY A 105 -7.11 6.31 -2.64
CA GLY A 105 -6.06 6.55 -3.61
C GLY A 105 -5.65 5.27 -4.34
N ASN A 106 -4.38 5.18 -4.72
CA ASN A 106 -3.79 4.02 -5.38
C ASN A 106 -3.37 2.98 -4.35
N HIS A 107 -3.42 1.70 -4.71
CA HIS A 107 -2.75 0.65 -3.93
C HIS A 107 -1.35 0.39 -4.46
N TYR A 108 -0.54 -0.24 -3.61
CA TYR A 108 0.86 -0.50 -3.92
C TYR A 108 1.21 -1.96 -3.69
N GLU A 109 1.75 -2.60 -4.72
CA GLU A 109 2.49 -3.84 -4.56
C GLU A 109 3.88 -3.55 -3.99
N VAL A 110 4.25 -4.26 -2.94
CA VAL A 110 5.51 -4.04 -2.22
C VAL A 110 6.46 -5.19 -2.48
N TYR A 111 7.68 -4.87 -2.90
CA TYR A 111 8.72 -5.84 -3.18
C TYR A 111 9.97 -5.60 -2.34
N LYS A 112 10.40 -6.65 -1.65
CA LYS A 112 11.74 -6.73 -1.06
C LYS A 112 12.76 -6.79 -2.18
N LEU A 113 13.77 -5.93 -2.13
CA LEU A 113 14.94 -6.00 -2.99
C LEU A 113 15.94 -6.99 -2.37
N ASP A 114 16.01 -8.21 -2.91
CA ASP A 114 16.99 -9.21 -2.48
C ASP A 114 18.08 -9.41 -3.54
N ARG A 115 19.17 -10.08 -3.17
CA ARG A 115 20.25 -10.46 -4.11
C ARG A 115 19.74 -11.33 -5.26
N ASP A 116 18.72 -12.12 -4.99
CA ASP A 116 18.12 -13.07 -5.94
C ASP A 116 16.98 -12.46 -6.77
N GLY A 117 16.67 -11.17 -6.55
CA GLY A 117 15.66 -10.43 -7.31
C GLY A 117 14.56 -9.81 -6.45
N LEU A 118 13.42 -9.53 -7.08
CA LEU A 118 12.24 -8.97 -6.41
C LEU A 118 11.44 -10.07 -5.70
N LYS A 119 11.14 -9.86 -4.43
CA LYS A 119 10.25 -10.75 -3.67
C LYS A 119 9.03 -9.99 -3.19
N LEU A 120 7.86 -10.38 -3.69
CA LEU A 120 6.58 -9.80 -3.29
C LEU A 120 6.35 -9.99 -1.79
N MET A 121 5.95 -8.91 -1.12
CA MET A 121 5.57 -8.86 0.28
C MET A 121 4.04 -8.88 0.37
N ASN A 122 3.45 -10.07 0.24
CA ASN A 122 1.99 -10.24 0.15
C ASN A 122 1.31 -10.51 1.52
N ASP A 123 1.94 -10.06 2.60
CA ASP A 123 1.45 -10.22 3.96
C ASP A 123 1.08 -8.83 4.51
N LEU A 124 0.04 -8.72 5.34
CA LEU A 124 -0.28 -7.53 6.11
C LEU A 124 0.90 -7.12 7.01
N PRO A 125 1.20 -5.82 7.08
CA PRO A 125 0.42 -4.72 6.50
C PRO A 125 0.73 -4.38 5.03
N PHE A 126 1.71 -5.03 4.40
CA PHE A 126 2.27 -4.63 3.10
C PHE A 126 1.30 -4.77 1.92
N ASN A 127 0.50 -5.83 1.91
CA ASN A 127 -0.46 -6.09 0.83
C ASN A 127 -1.72 -5.21 0.86
N ALA A 128 -1.79 -4.26 1.80
CA ALA A 128 -2.91 -3.35 1.97
C ALA A 128 -2.44 -1.88 2.02
N ILE A 129 -1.22 -1.61 1.56
CA ILE A 129 -0.70 -0.25 1.48
C ILE A 129 -1.39 0.51 0.35
N ASP A 130 -1.87 1.69 0.70
CA ASP A 130 -2.50 2.65 -0.21
C ASP A 130 -2.07 4.09 0.14
N ASN A 131 -2.60 5.09 -0.57
CA ASN A 131 -2.27 6.47 -0.26
C ASN A 131 -2.81 6.95 1.09
N CYS A 132 -3.78 6.30 1.72
CA CYS A 132 -4.22 6.65 3.08
C CYS A 132 -3.33 6.06 4.19
N THR A 133 -2.37 5.21 3.82
CA THR A 133 -1.47 4.55 4.77
C THR A 133 -0.47 5.55 5.38
N ILE A 134 -0.43 5.58 6.71
CA ILE A 134 0.54 6.39 7.44
C ILE A 134 1.71 5.49 7.86
N ILE A 135 2.90 5.79 7.36
CA ILE A 135 4.13 5.11 7.76
C ILE A 135 4.94 6.05 8.66
N ASN A 136 5.22 5.61 9.88
CA ASN A 136 6.03 6.35 10.84
C ASN A 136 7.36 5.61 11.06
N SER A 137 8.42 6.08 10.40
CA SER A 137 9.75 5.47 10.48
C SER A 137 10.41 5.63 11.85
N GLU A 138 10.11 6.71 12.59
CA GLU A 138 10.67 6.93 13.94
C GLU A 138 10.14 5.92 14.95
N ASN A 139 8.83 5.69 14.94
CA ASN A 139 8.15 4.76 15.83
C ASN A 139 8.07 3.33 15.26
N GLN A 140 8.53 3.12 14.02
CA GLN A 140 8.45 1.86 13.29
C GLN A 140 7.02 1.30 13.24
N THR A 141 6.06 2.15 12.87
CA THR A 141 4.65 1.78 12.77
C THR A 141 4.05 2.06 11.40
N ILE A 142 3.08 1.21 11.02
CA ILE A 142 2.26 1.35 9.81
C ILE A 142 0.81 1.42 10.26
N SER A 143 0.10 2.48 9.88
CA SER A 143 -1.34 2.60 10.10
C SER A 143 -2.08 2.46 8.78
N LEU A 144 -2.85 1.38 8.64
CA LEU A 144 -3.75 1.15 7.53
C LEU A 144 -5.11 1.78 7.81
N TYR A 145 -5.74 2.32 6.77
CA TYR A 145 -7.10 2.84 6.82
C TYR A 145 -7.96 2.11 5.78
N GLN A 146 -8.95 1.36 6.24
CA GLN A 146 -9.89 0.66 5.36
C GLN A 146 -11.28 1.27 5.46
N PHE A 147 -11.94 1.42 4.32
CA PHE A 147 -13.27 2.01 4.18
C PHE A 147 -14.23 1.00 3.54
N ASP A 148 -15.48 0.98 3.99
CA ASP A 148 -16.59 0.27 3.30
C ASP A 148 -17.27 1.14 2.22
N GLY A 149 -16.88 2.41 2.12
CA GLY A 149 -17.42 3.40 1.20
C GLY A 149 -18.63 4.20 1.71
N ILE A 150 -19.17 3.89 2.89
CA ILE A 150 -20.43 4.47 3.37
C ILE A 150 -20.35 4.85 4.85
N SER A 151 -20.19 3.86 5.73
CA SER A 151 -20.54 3.99 7.15
C SER A 151 -19.55 3.33 8.10
N ASP A 152 -18.70 2.44 7.59
CA ASP A 152 -17.78 1.64 8.38
C ASP A 152 -16.36 1.89 7.88
N CYS A 153 -15.50 2.36 8.78
CA CYS A 153 -14.08 2.43 8.49
C CYS A 153 -13.25 1.98 9.67
N CYS A 154 -12.05 1.53 9.39
CA CYS A 154 -11.15 0.99 10.39
C CYS A 154 -9.76 1.57 10.20
N LYS A 155 -9.16 2.03 11.30
CA LYS A 155 -7.72 2.25 11.38
C LYS A 155 -7.08 1.09 12.12
N ALA A 156 -6.16 0.38 11.48
CA ALA A 156 -5.36 -0.67 12.10
C ALA A 156 -3.90 -0.24 12.20
N VAL A 157 -3.33 -0.31 13.40
CA VAL A 157 -1.95 0.12 13.67
C VAL A 157 -1.08 -1.10 13.91
N PHE A 158 0.01 -1.21 13.16
CA PHE A 158 0.99 -2.28 13.24
C PHE A 158 2.35 -1.72 13.64
N SER A 159 3.09 -2.41 14.50
CA SER A 159 4.49 -2.12 14.79
C SER A 159 5.39 -3.26 14.34
N LYS A 160 6.64 -2.93 14.02
CA LYS A 160 7.68 -3.92 13.80
C LYS A 160 7.95 -4.69 15.09
N HIS A 161 7.48 -5.93 15.15
CA HIS A 161 7.73 -6.81 16.29
C HIS A 161 7.47 -8.26 15.89
N SER A 162 8.27 -9.19 16.41
CA SER A 162 8.17 -10.62 16.12
C SER A 162 7.32 -11.41 17.14
N ASP A 163 6.45 -10.73 17.88
CA ASP A 163 5.68 -11.38 18.95
C ASP A 163 4.51 -12.20 18.41
N HIS A 164 4.27 -13.33 19.07
CA HIS A 164 3.10 -14.17 18.78
C HIS A 164 1.82 -13.54 19.35
N ILE A 165 0.88 -13.23 18.45
CA ILE A 165 -0.47 -12.79 18.81
C ILE A 165 -1.44 -13.97 18.82
N LYS A 166 -2.28 -14.05 19.84
CA LYS A 166 -3.40 -15.00 19.91
C LYS A 166 -4.45 -14.62 18.86
N LYS A 167 -4.74 -15.54 17.95
CA LYS A 167 -5.70 -15.39 16.84
C LYS A 167 -7.15 -15.44 17.35
N ILE A 168 -7.58 -14.40 18.07
CA ILE A 168 -8.94 -14.26 18.61
C ILE A 168 -9.53 -12.96 18.06
N ILE A 169 -10.69 -13.06 17.40
CA ILE A 169 -11.45 -11.90 16.94
C ILE A 169 -12.41 -11.47 18.06
N PRO A 170 -12.37 -10.21 18.52
CA PRO A 170 -13.33 -9.69 19.50
C PRO A 170 -14.79 -9.81 19.01
N ILE A 171 -15.73 -10.09 19.92
CA ILE A 171 -17.15 -10.29 19.59
C ILE A 171 -17.73 -9.11 18.79
N GLY A 172 -17.35 -7.88 19.15
CA GLY A 172 -17.79 -6.66 18.46
C GLY A 172 -17.32 -6.56 17.00
N LEU A 173 -16.30 -7.32 16.60
CA LEU A 173 -15.78 -7.38 15.23
C LEU A 173 -16.13 -8.69 14.50
N SER A 174 -16.61 -9.71 15.23
CA SER A 174 -17.05 -10.99 14.65
C SER A 174 -18.52 -11.00 14.25
N ASN A 175 -19.32 -10.08 14.79
CA ASN A 175 -20.75 -10.02 14.53
C ASN A 175 -21.02 -9.24 13.23
N GLY A 176 -21.18 -9.97 12.12
CA GLY A 176 -21.43 -9.39 10.80
C GLY A 176 -20.14 -9.04 10.05
N TRP A 177 -20.29 -8.26 8.97
CA TRP A 177 -19.16 -7.76 8.19
C TRP A 177 -18.76 -6.38 8.72
N THR A 178 -17.47 -6.24 9.06
CA THR A 178 -16.85 -4.97 9.47
C THR A 178 -15.47 -4.90 8.82
N THR A 179 -15.03 -3.70 8.46
CA THR A 179 -13.69 -3.43 7.92
C THR A 179 -12.61 -3.96 8.86
N GLY A 180 -12.68 -3.66 10.17
CA GLY A 180 -11.73 -4.17 11.15
C GLY A 180 -11.79 -5.69 11.33
N GLY A 181 -12.97 -6.29 11.29
CA GLY A 181 -13.12 -7.74 11.29
C GLY A 181 -12.48 -8.41 10.07
N ASN A 182 -12.50 -7.74 8.91
CA ASN A 182 -11.86 -8.23 7.68
C ASN A 182 -10.32 -8.16 7.78
N ILE A 183 -9.78 -7.04 8.25
CA ILE A 183 -8.33 -6.90 8.52
C ILE A 183 -7.87 -8.02 9.46
N LEU A 184 -8.63 -8.30 10.53
CA LEU A 184 -8.27 -9.37 11.46
C LEU A 184 -8.30 -10.76 10.84
N LYS A 185 -9.28 -11.05 9.98
CA LYS A 185 -9.36 -12.33 9.27
C LYS A 185 -8.14 -12.54 8.40
N GLU A 186 -7.76 -11.55 7.59
CA GLU A 186 -6.57 -11.64 6.76
C GLU A 186 -5.29 -11.73 7.60
N TYR A 187 -5.17 -10.87 8.62
CA TYR A 187 -4.00 -10.84 9.50
C TYR A 187 -3.78 -12.18 10.21
N TYR A 188 -4.85 -12.84 10.66
CA TYR A 188 -4.77 -14.13 11.34
C TYR A 188 -4.61 -15.34 10.40
N LYS A 189 -4.81 -15.22 9.08
CA LYS A 189 -4.45 -16.29 8.13
C LYS A 189 -2.93 -16.45 7.99
N GLN A 190 -2.18 -15.42 8.33
CA GLN A 190 -0.73 -15.39 8.15
C GLN A 190 -0.03 -16.39 9.07
N ASN A 191 1.00 -17.04 8.52
CA ASN A 191 1.83 -18.02 9.24
C ASN A 191 3.00 -17.37 9.97
N LYS A 192 3.50 -16.24 9.47
CA LYS A 192 4.56 -15.44 10.08
C LYS A 192 4.06 -14.01 10.24
N MET A 193 4.25 -13.43 11.42
CA MET A 193 3.89 -12.06 11.71
C MET A 193 5.18 -11.29 11.99
N ASN A 194 5.70 -10.62 10.97
CA ASN A 194 6.83 -9.69 11.13
C ASN A 194 6.38 -8.36 11.75
N PHE A 195 5.07 -8.13 11.71
CA PHE A 195 4.39 -6.95 12.21
C PHE A 195 3.30 -7.37 13.17
N LYS A 196 3.30 -6.75 14.35
CA LYS A 196 2.32 -6.97 15.40
C LYS A 196 1.19 -5.96 15.23
N LEU A 197 -0.06 -6.42 15.20
CA LEU A 197 -1.22 -5.53 15.32
C LEU A 197 -1.30 -4.99 16.76
N ASP A 198 -1.10 -3.70 16.94
CA ASP A 198 -1.12 -3.04 18.25
C ASP A 198 -2.50 -2.57 18.66
N SER A 199 -3.21 -1.95 17.73
CA SER A 199 -4.53 -1.38 17.99
C SER A 199 -5.38 -1.31 16.73
N LEU A 200 -6.69 -1.26 16.97
CA LEU A 200 -7.71 -1.18 15.95
C LEU A 200 -8.77 -0.19 16.41
N TYR A 201 -9.07 0.79 15.56
CA TYR A 201 -10.10 1.81 15.80
C TYR A 201 -11.20 1.57 14.78
N GLN A 202 -12.35 1.08 15.23
CA GLN A 202 -13.50 0.80 14.39
C GLN A 202 -14.49 1.96 14.49
N TYR A 203 -14.77 2.60 13.36
CA TYR A 203 -15.69 3.72 13.25
C TYR A 203 -16.99 3.21 12.65
N PHE A 204 -18.11 3.51 13.31
CA PHE A 204 -19.45 3.20 12.79
C PHE A 204 -20.28 4.47 12.67
N ASN A 205 -20.89 4.67 11.50
CA ASN A 205 -21.79 5.78 11.18
C ASN A 205 -21.23 7.17 11.50
N GLN A 206 -19.90 7.32 11.57
CA GLN A 206 -19.21 8.57 11.90
C GLN A 206 -19.51 9.16 13.30
N ASP A 207 -20.29 8.47 14.14
CA ASP A 207 -20.74 8.97 15.45
C ASP A 207 -20.05 8.27 16.63
N SER A 208 -19.36 7.16 16.39
CA SER A 208 -18.73 6.38 17.45
C SER A 208 -17.47 5.67 16.98
N ILE A 209 -16.49 5.61 17.87
CA ILE A 209 -15.24 4.85 17.71
C ILE A 209 -15.20 3.76 18.78
N TYR A 210 -14.96 2.52 18.36
CA TYR A 210 -14.66 1.40 19.24
C TYR A 210 -13.17 1.10 19.16
N ILE A 211 -12.49 1.26 20.29
CA ILE A 211 -11.03 1.13 20.38
C ILE A 211 -10.70 -0.25 20.91
N TYR A 212 -9.83 -0.95 20.19
CA TYR A 212 -9.26 -2.22 20.59
C TYR A 212 -7.74 -2.08 20.66
N ALA A 213 -7.12 -2.73 21.65
CA ALA A 213 -5.68 -2.76 21.82
C ALA A 213 -5.19 -4.16 22.16
N THR A 214 -3.97 -4.48 21.72
CA THR A 214 -3.34 -5.76 22.02
C THR A 214 -2.76 -5.73 23.42
N ILE A 215 -3.45 -6.43 24.33
CA ILE A 215 -3.10 -6.57 25.74
C ILE A 215 -2.79 -8.05 26.00
N ASN A 216 -1.60 -8.35 26.53
CA ASN A 216 -1.13 -9.72 26.79
C ASN A 216 -1.25 -10.65 25.57
N GLY A 217 -0.88 -10.13 24.39
CA GLY A 217 -0.91 -10.85 23.12
C GLY A 217 -2.32 -11.12 22.57
N ARG A 218 -3.35 -10.42 23.07
CA ARG A 218 -4.73 -10.55 22.58
C ARG A 218 -5.33 -9.17 22.30
N LEU A 219 -5.90 -9.01 21.11
CA LEU A 219 -6.69 -7.83 20.80
C LEU A 219 -7.96 -7.80 21.68
N THR A 220 -8.09 -6.72 22.46
CA THR A 220 -9.10 -6.59 23.51
C THR A 220 -9.81 -5.25 23.35
N PHE A 221 -11.14 -5.23 23.54
CA PHE A 221 -11.91 -3.99 23.57
C PHE A 221 -11.48 -3.15 24.77
N VAL A 222 -11.18 -1.87 24.52
CA VAL A 222 -10.72 -0.92 25.54
C VAL A 222 -11.86 0.01 25.91
N GLU A 223 -12.38 0.75 24.94
CA GLU A 223 -13.43 1.74 25.18
C GLU A 223 -14.22 2.09 23.92
N LYS A 224 -15.36 2.74 24.12
CA LYS A 224 -16.15 3.40 23.10
C LYS A 224 -16.11 4.91 23.32
N GLN A 225 -15.82 5.66 22.27
CA GLN A 225 -15.88 7.12 22.27
C GLN A 225 -17.00 7.59 21.33
N SER A 226 -17.72 8.64 21.72
CA SER A 226 -18.63 9.35 20.81
C SER A 226 -17.86 10.47 20.10
N LEU A 227 -18.13 10.66 18.82
CA LEU A 227 -17.53 11.71 17.98
C LEU A 227 -18.31 13.02 18.05
#